data_AF-I8ZZU2-F1
#
_entry.id   AF-I8ZZU2-F1
#
_cell.length_a   1.000
_cell.length_b   1.000
_cell.length_c   1.000
_cell.angle_alpha   90.00
_cell.angle_beta   90.00
_cell.angle_gamma   90.00
#
_symmetry.space_group_name_H-M   'P 1'
#
loop_
_entity.id
_entity.type
_entity.pdbx_description
1 polymer ?
#
loop_
_entity_poly.entity_id
_entity_poly.type
_entity_poly.pdbx_seq_one_letter_code
_entity_poly.pdbx_strand_id
1 'polypeptide(L)'
;MTDLRAAADRWRIYETIVRVCRGVDRTDHALVASGFHPDAVATKARGTEVATLTGAEIPAVLTRDTPQRAGSLSLHLAFNPVIDVRGDRATCDTAYLELAVPRQPGPDGVELAFGRTLDLFERRGGGWRILRRQVIDGWHQPLAAGGHWRRPDDGSRDRDDPSYQVLDTGDADTGDADTGDAVTAGTDDGAVEEFAEKWRIYETVLRYSRGVDRGDQDLIASVFHPDSTTVKSWGGEELVTLDGRTIAAVTAEKARAAFGDSFVLHGLSNPYIQVRGDRAAVETYALGVIAPWKEPDGTVTDHQGFSRCLDVLERRDGQWRILRRRAIGGWSQPQLPGGTRWDAEVSTRDRRDPSYHVFEWAGTTDSTPEADGAPTTDSTPEADSTPTAGRAPATATATSLEDVTARWEIYEAVVRYCRGVDRGDVDAIAAAFHPDATVTTKVWGSEEVTLTGPQIVPFLAERARGDDHGFSQHLIFNPLVEVRGDLASCETYYAVLVIPATVGPDTSLVQSFGRCLDLFERRDGVWRIRYRRSIPGWWQPLPPGGYDLDRTSRRDRTDPSYHLFETVNR
;
A
#
# COMPACT_ATOMS: atom_id res chain seq x y z
N MET A 1 10.06 -24.21 10.49
CA MET A 1 11.17 -23.69 9.67
C MET A 1 10.54 -22.76 8.65
N THR A 2 10.97 -21.51 8.61
CA THR A 2 10.49 -20.50 7.66
C THR A 2 10.91 -20.87 6.24
N ASP A 3 9.97 -20.90 5.30
CA ASP A 3 10.23 -21.22 3.89
C ASP A 3 10.63 -19.94 3.13
N LEU A 4 11.93 -19.61 3.20
CA LEU A 4 12.52 -18.44 2.58
C LEU A 4 12.26 -18.39 1.07
N ARG A 5 12.29 -19.54 0.40
CA ARG A 5 12.05 -19.65 -1.04
C ARG A 5 10.60 -19.29 -1.38
N ALA A 6 9.64 -19.77 -0.59
CA ALA A 6 8.25 -19.43 -0.80
C ALA A 6 7.99 -17.93 -0.60
N ALA A 7 8.70 -17.25 0.30
CA ALA A 7 8.60 -15.79 0.43
C ALA A 7 9.14 -15.05 -0.82
N ALA A 8 10.29 -15.48 -1.34
CA ALA A 8 10.85 -14.95 -2.59
C ALA A 8 9.93 -15.19 -3.81
N ASP A 9 9.32 -16.39 -3.92
CA ASP A 9 8.35 -16.70 -4.98
C ASP A 9 7.13 -15.77 -4.90
N ARG A 10 6.58 -15.54 -3.70
CA ARG A 10 5.45 -14.64 -3.51
C ARG A 10 5.78 -13.20 -3.85
N TRP A 11 6.97 -12.72 -3.49
CA TRP A 11 7.43 -11.39 -3.90
C TRP A 11 7.50 -11.27 -5.44
N ARG A 12 8.05 -12.27 -6.14
CA ARG A 12 8.13 -12.26 -7.61
C ARG A 12 6.75 -12.29 -8.28
N ILE A 13 5.79 -12.98 -7.68
CA ILE A 13 4.40 -12.95 -8.12
C ILE A 13 3.82 -11.55 -7.94
N TYR A 14 4.03 -10.92 -6.78
CA TYR A 14 3.63 -9.53 -6.53
C TYR A 14 4.25 -8.55 -7.52
N GLU A 15 5.56 -8.66 -7.78
CA GLU A 15 6.24 -7.83 -8.76
C GLU A 15 5.70 -8.01 -10.18
N THR A 16 5.27 -9.23 -10.53
CA THR A 16 4.63 -9.48 -11.83
C THR A 16 3.31 -8.72 -11.95
N ILE A 17 2.52 -8.64 -10.86
CA ILE A 17 1.29 -7.83 -10.81
C ILE A 17 1.63 -6.35 -10.98
N VAL A 18 2.59 -5.84 -10.20
CA VAL A 18 3.07 -4.45 -10.27
C VAL A 18 3.57 -4.11 -11.68
N ARG A 19 4.28 -5.02 -12.34
CA ARG A 19 4.79 -4.86 -13.71
C ARG A 19 3.64 -4.71 -14.72
N VAL A 20 2.58 -5.50 -14.60
CA VAL A 20 1.39 -5.39 -15.45
C VAL A 20 0.69 -4.04 -15.22
N CYS A 21 0.44 -3.66 -13.96
CA CYS A 21 -0.14 -2.35 -13.62
C CYS A 21 0.67 -1.20 -14.23
N ARG A 22 1.99 -1.22 -14.02
CA ARG A 22 2.92 -0.25 -14.63
C ARG A 22 2.82 -0.25 -16.14
N GLY A 23 2.78 -1.41 -16.79
CA GLY A 23 2.67 -1.53 -18.24
C GLY A 23 1.40 -0.86 -18.78
N VAL A 24 0.26 -1.03 -18.09
CA VAL A 24 -1.00 -0.37 -18.46
C VAL A 24 -0.90 1.15 -18.24
N ASP A 25 -0.42 1.58 -17.08
CA ASP A 25 -0.24 3.00 -16.75
C ASP A 25 0.69 3.71 -17.73
N ARG A 26 1.70 3.01 -18.24
CA ARG A 26 2.66 3.51 -19.24
C ARG A 26 2.31 3.16 -20.67
N THR A 27 1.14 2.59 -20.94
CA THR A 27 0.77 2.16 -22.30
C THR A 27 1.87 1.31 -22.99
N ASP A 28 2.68 0.58 -22.20
CA ASP A 28 3.82 -0.21 -22.66
C ASP A 28 3.38 -1.65 -22.91
N HIS A 29 3.11 -1.95 -24.17
CA HIS A 29 2.65 -3.26 -24.61
C HIS A 29 3.66 -4.36 -24.26
N ALA A 30 4.97 -4.09 -24.37
CA ALA A 30 6.00 -5.08 -24.09
C ALA A 30 6.05 -5.39 -22.59
N LEU A 31 5.90 -4.36 -21.75
CA LEU A 31 5.87 -4.53 -20.31
C LEU A 31 4.63 -5.31 -19.85
N VAL A 32 3.45 -5.00 -20.39
CA VAL A 32 2.24 -5.80 -20.13
C VAL A 32 2.46 -7.24 -20.58
N ALA A 33 2.93 -7.47 -21.81
CA ALA A 33 3.18 -8.81 -22.35
C ALA A 33 4.14 -9.63 -21.47
N SER A 34 5.17 -8.99 -20.90
CA SER A 34 6.16 -9.67 -20.05
C SER A 34 5.57 -10.28 -18.76
N GLY A 35 4.39 -9.82 -18.32
CA GLY A 35 3.68 -10.35 -17.16
C GLY A 35 2.81 -11.57 -17.44
N PHE A 36 2.57 -11.90 -18.71
CA PHE A 36 1.71 -13.01 -19.12
C PHE A 36 2.48 -14.07 -19.89
N HIS A 37 2.04 -15.33 -19.80
CA HIS A 37 2.52 -16.35 -20.74
C HIS A 37 1.92 -16.14 -22.13
N PRO A 38 2.60 -16.54 -23.23
CA PRO A 38 2.06 -16.41 -24.59
C PRO A 38 0.72 -17.14 -24.80
N ASP A 39 0.52 -18.26 -24.10
CA ASP A 39 -0.70 -19.07 -24.05
C ASP A 39 -1.65 -18.67 -22.90
N ALA A 40 -1.47 -17.48 -22.34
CA ALA A 40 -2.35 -16.97 -21.30
C ALA A 40 -3.76 -16.69 -21.84
N VAL A 41 -4.72 -16.68 -20.93
CA VAL A 41 -6.10 -16.23 -21.20
C VAL A 41 -6.50 -15.29 -20.08
N ALA A 42 -7.02 -14.12 -20.42
CA ALA A 42 -7.51 -13.16 -19.43
C ALA A 42 -8.94 -12.76 -19.74
N THR A 43 -9.72 -12.41 -18.73
CA THR A 43 -10.96 -11.67 -18.94
C THR A 43 -10.74 -10.17 -18.79
N LYS A 44 -11.55 -9.38 -19.48
CA LYS A 44 -11.80 -7.98 -19.18
C LYS A 44 -13.28 -7.85 -18.85
N ALA A 45 -13.59 -7.19 -17.74
CA ALA A 45 -14.96 -6.95 -17.31
C ALA A 45 -15.22 -5.45 -17.17
N ARG A 46 -16.43 -5.01 -17.52
CA ARG A 46 -16.99 -3.69 -17.17
C ARG A 46 -18.50 -3.86 -16.99
N GLY A 47 -19.00 -3.66 -15.79
CA GLY A 47 -20.37 -4.01 -15.42
C GLY A 47 -20.67 -5.49 -15.68
N THR A 48 -21.74 -5.78 -16.41
CA THR A 48 -22.12 -7.14 -16.79
C THR A 48 -21.40 -7.68 -18.03
N GLU A 49 -20.64 -6.84 -18.75
CA GLU A 49 -19.95 -7.26 -19.97
C GLU A 49 -18.60 -7.90 -19.63
N VAL A 50 -18.38 -9.13 -20.10
CA VAL A 50 -17.13 -9.85 -19.92
C VAL A 50 -16.61 -10.34 -21.27
N ALA A 51 -15.42 -9.89 -21.65
CA ALA A 51 -14.70 -10.35 -22.83
C ALA A 51 -13.56 -11.30 -22.42
N THR A 52 -13.34 -12.35 -23.19
CA THR A 52 -12.17 -13.24 -23.03
C THR A 52 -11.11 -12.86 -24.06
N LEU A 53 -9.87 -12.72 -23.60
CA LEU A 53 -8.71 -12.31 -24.36
C LEU A 53 -7.68 -13.43 -24.41
N THR A 54 -7.13 -13.67 -25.59
CA THR A 54 -5.95 -14.52 -25.76
C THR A 54 -4.67 -13.79 -25.35
N GLY A 55 -3.61 -14.53 -25.05
CA GLY A 55 -2.29 -13.96 -24.69
C GLY A 55 -1.77 -12.91 -25.68
N ALA A 56 -2.06 -13.06 -26.97
CA ALA A 56 -1.68 -12.10 -28.01
C ALA A 56 -2.51 -10.80 -27.98
N GLU A 57 -3.76 -10.86 -27.53
CA GLU A 57 -4.67 -9.72 -27.47
C GLU A 57 -4.49 -8.89 -26.18
N ILE A 58 -4.12 -9.54 -25.07
CA ILE A 58 -4.03 -8.92 -23.74
C ILE A 58 -3.27 -7.59 -23.76
N PRO A 59 -2.02 -7.50 -24.28
CA PRO A 59 -1.27 -6.24 -24.20
C PRO A 59 -1.95 -5.10 -24.94
N ALA A 60 -2.44 -5.36 -26.15
CA ALA A 60 -3.05 -4.34 -26.99
C ALA A 60 -4.44 -3.90 -26.50
N VAL A 61 -5.19 -4.80 -25.84
CA VAL A 61 -6.49 -4.46 -25.27
C VAL A 61 -6.30 -3.63 -24.01
N LEU A 62 -5.49 -4.09 -23.06
CA LEU A 62 -5.32 -3.42 -21.77
C LEU A 62 -4.72 -2.02 -21.90
N THR A 63 -3.75 -1.82 -22.82
CA THR A 63 -3.14 -0.50 -23.00
C THR A 63 -4.03 0.47 -23.77
N ARG A 64 -4.81 0.01 -24.76
CA ARG A 64 -5.66 0.86 -25.62
C ARG A 64 -6.75 1.60 -24.83
N ASP A 65 -7.34 0.91 -23.86
CA ASP A 65 -8.47 1.44 -23.10
C ASP A 65 -8.04 2.48 -22.07
N THR A 66 -6.74 2.63 -21.85
CA THR A 66 -6.17 3.64 -20.98
C THR A 66 -6.06 5.00 -21.69
N PRO A 67 -6.26 6.15 -21.01
CA PRO A 67 -6.15 7.46 -21.65
C PRO A 67 -4.81 7.69 -22.38
N GLN A 68 -4.86 7.79 -23.72
CA GLN A 68 -3.68 7.85 -24.60
C GLN A 68 -3.05 9.24 -24.77
N ARG A 69 -3.79 10.31 -24.46
CA ARG A 69 -3.33 11.68 -24.75
C ARG A 69 -2.31 12.13 -23.71
N ALA A 70 -1.21 12.75 -24.16
CA ALA A 70 -0.24 13.40 -23.26
C ALA A 70 -0.96 14.27 -22.21
N GLY A 71 -0.51 14.26 -20.95
CA GLY A 71 -1.18 14.96 -19.84
C GLY A 71 -2.46 14.31 -19.32
N SER A 72 -2.76 13.06 -19.71
CA SER A 72 -3.76 12.20 -19.05
C SER A 72 -3.07 11.28 -18.04
N LEU A 73 -3.69 11.05 -16.88
CA LEU A 73 -3.20 10.14 -15.85
C LEU A 73 -3.91 8.80 -15.93
N SER A 74 -3.19 7.70 -15.75
CA SER A 74 -3.77 6.44 -15.31
C SER A 74 -2.86 5.82 -14.26
N LEU A 75 -3.48 5.32 -13.19
CA LEU A 75 -2.80 4.68 -12.08
C LEU A 75 -3.58 3.45 -11.68
N HIS A 76 -2.96 2.27 -11.81
CA HIS A 76 -3.52 1.02 -11.30
C HIS A 76 -2.76 0.63 -10.05
N LEU A 77 -3.33 0.86 -8.86
CA LEU A 77 -2.73 0.50 -7.58
C LEU A 77 -3.17 -0.90 -7.15
N ALA A 78 -2.23 -1.82 -6.93
CA ALA A 78 -2.51 -3.18 -6.49
C ALA A 78 -2.44 -3.28 -4.96
N PHE A 79 -3.39 -4.00 -4.37
CA PHE A 79 -3.57 -4.14 -2.93
C PHE A 79 -3.85 -5.57 -2.52
N ASN A 80 -3.37 -5.90 -1.31
CA ASN A 80 -3.76 -7.09 -0.58
C ASN A 80 -3.67 -8.41 -1.39
N PRO A 81 -2.55 -8.69 -2.09
CA PRO A 81 -2.41 -9.93 -2.85
C PRO A 81 -2.42 -11.13 -1.88
N VAL A 82 -3.38 -12.03 -2.06
CA VAL A 82 -3.44 -13.30 -1.32
C VAL A 82 -2.87 -14.39 -2.20
N ILE A 83 -1.60 -14.72 -1.95
CA ILE A 83 -0.82 -15.61 -2.80
C ILE A 83 -0.68 -16.99 -2.15
N ASP A 84 -1.13 -18.04 -2.86
CA ASP A 84 -0.91 -19.43 -2.50
C ASP A 84 -0.01 -20.11 -3.54
N VAL A 85 1.19 -20.54 -3.14
CA VAL A 85 2.20 -21.15 -4.01
C VAL A 85 2.24 -22.65 -3.77
N ARG A 86 2.15 -23.45 -4.84
CA ARG A 86 2.31 -24.91 -4.82
C ARG A 86 3.18 -25.36 -5.99
N GLY A 87 4.44 -25.67 -5.70
CA GLY A 87 5.41 -26.08 -6.71
C GLY A 87 5.65 -24.96 -7.73
N ASP A 88 5.40 -25.25 -9.02
CA ASP A 88 5.53 -24.29 -10.13
C ASP A 88 4.21 -23.56 -10.47
N ARG A 89 3.18 -23.66 -9.62
CA ARG A 89 1.92 -22.94 -9.78
C ARG A 89 1.60 -22.10 -8.56
N ALA A 90 0.91 -20.99 -8.79
CA ALA A 90 0.40 -20.17 -7.70
C ALA A 90 -0.93 -19.52 -8.07
N THR A 91 -1.77 -19.28 -7.08
CA THR A 91 -2.99 -18.49 -7.25
C THR A 91 -2.93 -17.21 -6.46
N CYS A 92 -3.50 -16.15 -7.01
CA CYS A 92 -3.54 -14.84 -6.36
C CYS A 92 -4.93 -14.21 -6.48
N ASP A 93 -5.49 -13.73 -5.37
CA ASP A 93 -6.58 -12.75 -5.37
C ASP A 93 -5.98 -11.38 -5.02
N THR A 94 -6.08 -10.42 -5.92
CA THR A 94 -5.53 -9.06 -5.75
C THR A 94 -6.64 -8.03 -5.91
N ALA A 95 -6.82 -7.17 -4.93
CA ALA A 95 -7.64 -5.97 -5.08
C ALA A 95 -6.88 -4.90 -5.87
N TYR A 96 -7.58 -4.07 -6.64
CA TYR A 96 -6.98 -2.92 -7.30
C TYR A 96 -7.85 -1.68 -7.18
N LEU A 97 -7.19 -0.52 -7.15
CA LEU A 97 -7.81 0.79 -7.33
C LEU A 97 -7.23 1.41 -8.60
N GLU A 98 -8.09 1.80 -9.53
CA GLU A 98 -7.72 2.49 -10.75
C GLU A 98 -8.17 3.95 -10.69
N LEU A 99 -7.28 4.87 -11.05
CA LEU A 99 -7.64 6.26 -11.33
C LEU A 99 -7.37 6.55 -12.80
N ALA A 100 -8.36 7.05 -13.53
CA ALA A 100 -8.22 7.52 -14.91
C ALA A 100 -8.62 9.00 -15.01
N VAL A 101 -7.67 9.86 -15.41
CA VAL A 101 -7.87 11.30 -15.61
C VAL A 101 -7.65 11.65 -17.08
N PRO A 102 -8.69 11.96 -17.87
CA PRO A 102 -8.52 12.36 -19.27
C PRO A 102 -8.02 13.81 -19.42
N ARG A 103 -7.19 14.09 -20.44
CA ARG A 103 -6.65 15.45 -20.74
C ARG A 103 -7.72 16.53 -20.93
N GLN A 104 -8.88 16.19 -21.49
CA GLN A 104 -10.05 17.06 -21.55
C GLN A 104 -11.23 16.30 -20.98
N PRO A 105 -11.70 16.62 -19.76
CA PRO A 105 -12.87 15.97 -19.20
C PRO A 105 -14.07 16.33 -20.09
N GLY A 106 -14.55 15.35 -20.86
CA GLY A 106 -15.90 15.37 -21.39
C GLY A 106 -16.90 15.16 -20.24
N PRO A 107 -18.18 14.90 -20.54
CA PRO A 107 -19.17 14.54 -19.52
C PRO A 107 -18.77 13.34 -18.64
N ASP A 108 -17.81 12.51 -19.09
CA ASP A 108 -17.36 11.29 -18.40
C ASP A 108 -16.29 11.52 -17.30
N GLY A 109 -15.88 12.76 -17.01
CA GLY A 109 -15.13 13.11 -15.79
C GLY A 109 -13.80 12.39 -15.54
N VAL A 110 -13.32 12.47 -14.28
CA VAL A 110 -12.25 11.61 -13.74
C VAL A 110 -12.94 10.35 -13.21
N GLU A 111 -12.45 9.16 -13.57
CA GLU A 111 -13.02 7.90 -13.11
C GLU A 111 -12.13 7.29 -12.02
N LEU A 112 -12.72 6.97 -10.88
CA LEU A 112 -12.15 6.08 -9.89
C LEU A 112 -12.84 4.73 -10.03
N ALA A 113 -12.07 3.68 -10.25
CA ALA A 113 -12.59 2.33 -10.33
C ALA A 113 -11.90 1.44 -9.31
N PHE A 114 -12.61 0.41 -8.89
CA PHE A 114 -12.12 -0.61 -8.00
C PHE A 114 -12.53 -1.96 -8.54
N GLY A 115 -11.70 -2.98 -8.33
CA GLY A 115 -12.06 -4.36 -8.63
C GLY A 115 -11.07 -5.34 -8.05
N ARG A 116 -11.13 -6.58 -8.54
CA ARG A 116 -10.17 -7.62 -8.19
C ARG A 116 -9.70 -8.38 -9.41
N THR A 117 -8.47 -8.90 -9.37
CA THR A 117 -8.01 -9.92 -10.30
C THR A 117 -7.82 -11.24 -9.57
N LEU A 118 -8.34 -12.31 -10.16
CA LEU A 118 -8.09 -13.68 -9.75
C LEU A 118 -7.15 -14.30 -10.77
N ASP A 119 -5.93 -14.58 -10.32
CA ASP A 119 -4.83 -14.96 -11.19
C ASP A 119 -4.34 -16.37 -10.89
N LEU A 120 -4.11 -17.16 -11.95
CA LEU A 120 -3.30 -18.36 -11.91
C LEU A 120 -1.95 -18.04 -12.54
N PHE A 121 -0.90 -18.16 -11.75
CA PHE A 121 0.49 -18.04 -12.18
C PHE A 121 1.11 -19.42 -12.42
N GLU A 122 2.05 -19.46 -13.36
CA GLU A 122 2.90 -20.61 -13.60
C GLU A 122 4.36 -20.16 -13.72
N ARG A 123 5.27 -20.90 -13.09
CA ARG A 123 6.71 -20.67 -13.19
C ARG A 123 7.25 -21.46 -14.39
N ARG A 124 7.85 -20.77 -15.36
CA ARG A 124 8.56 -21.39 -16.49
C ARG A 124 9.93 -20.74 -16.63
N GLY A 125 10.99 -21.55 -16.72
CA GLY A 125 12.36 -21.04 -16.85
C GLY A 125 12.78 -20.08 -15.73
N GLY A 126 12.28 -20.31 -14.50
CA GLY A 126 12.58 -19.47 -13.32
C GLY A 126 11.72 -18.22 -13.16
N GLY A 127 10.90 -17.85 -14.15
CA GLY A 127 10.03 -16.67 -14.08
C GLY A 127 8.56 -17.02 -13.80
N TRP A 128 7.95 -16.33 -12.84
CA TRP A 128 6.50 -16.36 -12.60
C TRP A 128 5.80 -15.43 -13.59
N ARG A 129 4.81 -15.95 -14.32
CA ARG A 129 3.92 -15.16 -15.19
C ARG A 129 2.49 -15.64 -15.08
N ILE A 130 1.56 -14.75 -15.40
CA ILE A 130 0.12 -15.03 -15.36
C ILE A 130 -0.22 -15.96 -16.53
N LEU A 131 -0.79 -17.12 -16.18
CA LEU A 131 -1.34 -18.09 -17.14
C LEU A 131 -2.84 -17.85 -17.35
N ARG A 132 -3.58 -17.52 -16.29
CA ARG A 132 -5.01 -17.15 -16.39
C ARG A 132 -5.29 -15.94 -15.51
N ARG A 133 -6.09 -15.01 -16.01
CA ARG A 133 -6.62 -13.88 -15.23
C ARG A 133 -8.13 -13.80 -15.39
N GLN A 134 -8.84 -13.69 -14.27
CA GLN A 134 -10.23 -13.27 -14.26
C GLN A 134 -10.31 -11.91 -13.57
N VAL A 135 -10.72 -10.88 -14.31
CA VAL A 135 -11.12 -9.59 -13.74
C VAL A 135 -12.52 -9.75 -13.17
N ILE A 136 -12.65 -9.48 -11.88
CA ILE A 136 -13.91 -9.25 -11.20
C ILE A 136 -14.07 -7.74 -11.15
N ASP A 137 -15.02 -7.23 -11.92
CA ASP A 137 -15.29 -5.81 -11.86
C ASP A 137 -15.82 -5.49 -10.46
N GLY A 138 -15.56 -4.28 -9.97
CA GLY A 138 -16.04 -3.87 -8.66
C GLY A 138 -17.07 -2.79 -8.82
N TRP A 139 -16.60 -1.55 -8.73
CA TRP A 139 -17.42 -0.37 -8.90
C TRP A 139 -16.63 0.71 -9.60
N HIS A 140 -17.36 1.57 -10.28
CA HIS A 140 -16.83 2.75 -10.95
C HIS A 140 -17.53 3.97 -10.39
N GLN A 141 -16.80 5.08 -10.30
CA GLN A 141 -17.34 6.35 -9.87
C GLN A 141 -16.75 7.50 -10.68
N PRO A 142 -17.62 8.33 -11.28
CA PRO A 142 -17.19 9.64 -11.72
C PRO A 142 -16.91 10.48 -10.48
N LEU A 143 -15.69 10.98 -10.38
CA LEU A 143 -15.32 11.93 -9.34
C LEU A 143 -15.82 13.34 -9.73
N ALA A 144 -16.13 14.16 -8.73
CA ALA A 144 -16.64 15.52 -8.93
C ALA A 144 -15.71 16.38 -9.82
N ALA A 145 -16.25 17.40 -10.47
CA ALA A 145 -15.42 18.38 -11.18
C ALA A 145 -14.53 19.15 -10.18
N GLY A 146 -13.35 19.60 -10.62
CA GLY A 146 -12.46 20.47 -9.83
C GLY A 146 -11.14 19.85 -9.36
N GLY A 147 -10.82 18.62 -9.79
CA GLY A 147 -9.46 18.10 -9.62
C GLY A 147 -8.44 18.95 -10.39
N HIS A 148 -7.21 18.98 -9.89
CA HIS A 148 -6.13 19.80 -10.45
C HIS A 148 -4.77 19.13 -10.25
N TRP A 149 -3.84 19.49 -11.12
CA TRP A 149 -2.44 19.18 -10.98
C TRP A 149 -1.83 20.12 -9.93
N ARG A 150 -1.42 19.59 -8.78
CA ARG A 150 -0.78 20.41 -7.72
C ARG A 150 0.68 20.78 -8.05
N ARG A 151 1.25 20.16 -9.09
CA ARG A 151 2.62 20.33 -9.56
C ARG A 151 2.65 20.20 -11.08
N PRO A 152 3.61 20.81 -11.79
CA PRO A 152 3.83 20.51 -13.19
C PRO A 152 4.00 18.99 -13.36
N ASP A 153 3.18 18.38 -14.21
CA ASP A 153 3.40 16.99 -14.61
C ASP A 153 4.49 17.00 -15.69
N ASP A 154 5.69 16.60 -15.30
CA ASP A 154 6.84 16.39 -16.17
C ASP A 154 7.00 14.91 -16.56
N GLY A 155 5.99 14.08 -16.25
CA GLY A 155 5.92 12.70 -16.71
C GLY A 155 5.38 12.59 -18.13
N SER A 156 5.71 11.47 -18.77
CA SER A 156 5.04 11.01 -19.98
C SER A 156 4.55 9.56 -19.77
N ARG A 157 3.83 9.03 -20.76
CA ARG A 157 3.37 7.65 -20.72
C ARG A 157 4.28 6.74 -21.52
N ASP A 158 4.92 7.26 -22.55
CA ASP A 158 5.87 6.55 -23.40
C ASP A 158 7.29 6.49 -22.78
N ARG A 159 8.26 6.05 -23.58
CA ARG A 159 9.65 5.91 -23.15
C ARG A 159 10.40 7.22 -22.90
N ASP A 160 9.78 8.37 -23.20
CA ASP A 160 10.35 9.67 -22.84
C ASP A 160 10.11 9.99 -21.35
N ASP A 161 9.36 9.16 -20.62
CA ASP A 161 9.09 9.37 -19.20
C ASP A 161 10.38 9.18 -18.39
N PRO A 162 10.67 10.07 -17.42
CA PRO A 162 11.87 9.97 -16.60
C PRO A 162 12.03 8.63 -15.86
N SER A 163 10.96 7.86 -15.66
CA SER A 163 11.05 6.53 -15.03
C SER A 163 11.86 5.55 -15.85
N TYR A 164 11.79 5.58 -17.19
CA TYR A 164 12.57 4.67 -18.02
C TYR A 164 14.06 4.97 -17.94
N GLN A 165 14.44 6.25 -17.87
CA GLN A 165 15.84 6.63 -17.67
C GLN A 165 16.35 6.10 -16.32
N VAL A 166 15.66 6.41 -15.22
CA VAL A 166 16.05 5.95 -13.88
C VAL A 166 16.10 4.42 -13.79
N LEU A 167 15.11 3.73 -14.36
CA LEU A 167 15.01 2.27 -14.30
C LEU A 167 16.03 1.59 -15.23
N ASP A 168 16.28 2.08 -16.43
CA ASP A 168 17.19 1.43 -17.39
C ASP A 168 18.66 1.68 -17.04
N THR A 169 19.04 2.91 -16.68
CA THR A 169 20.45 3.29 -16.49
C THR A 169 20.90 3.25 -15.01
N GLY A 170 19.96 3.27 -14.07
CA GLY A 170 20.26 3.37 -12.64
C GLY A 170 20.70 4.77 -12.17
N ASP A 171 20.72 5.77 -13.06
CA ASP A 171 21.02 7.17 -12.76
C ASP A 171 20.24 8.10 -13.71
N ALA A 172 19.57 9.12 -13.16
CA ALA A 172 18.79 10.08 -13.97
C ALA A 172 19.65 10.97 -14.91
N ASP A 173 20.98 10.85 -14.87
CA ASP A 173 21.92 11.82 -15.47
C ASP A 173 23.07 11.21 -16.30
N THR A 174 23.11 9.90 -16.54
CA THR A 174 24.15 9.29 -17.38
C THR A 174 23.51 8.38 -18.43
N GLY A 175 23.77 8.71 -19.70
CA GLY A 175 23.18 8.07 -20.88
C GLY A 175 23.76 6.71 -21.23
N ASP A 176 23.90 5.80 -20.26
CA ASP A 176 24.26 4.41 -20.54
C ASP A 176 23.03 3.52 -20.32
N ALA A 177 22.34 3.25 -21.43
CA ALA A 177 21.19 2.37 -21.45
C ALA A 177 21.67 0.91 -21.47
N ASP A 178 21.24 0.10 -20.50
CA ASP A 178 21.30 -1.35 -20.64
C ASP A 178 19.96 -2.00 -20.34
N THR A 179 19.67 -2.94 -21.23
CA THR A 179 18.43 -3.68 -21.40
C THR A 179 18.23 -4.70 -20.30
N GLY A 180 17.05 -4.64 -19.65
CA GLY A 180 16.25 -5.80 -19.26
C GLY A 180 16.89 -6.88 -18.39
N ASP A 181 16.32 -7.05 -17.19
CA ASP A 181 16.45 -8.25 -16.35
C ASP A 181 17.90 -8.77 -16.24
N ALA A 182 18.71 -8.08 -15.43
CA ALA A 182 19.97 -8.63 -14.97
C ALA A 182 19.71 -9.92 -14.19
N VAL A 183 19.92 -11.02 -14.91
CA VAL A 183 19.99 -12.40 -14.48
C VAL A 183 21.01 -12.52 -13.34
N THR A 184 20.56 -12.37 -12.11
CA THR A 184 21.25 -12.89 -10.92
C THR A 184 20.44 -13.97 -10.20
N ALA A 185 19.18 -14.18 -10.61
CA ALA A 185 18.24 -15.16 -10.05
C ALA A 185 18.46 -16.62 -10.50
N GLY A 186 19.69 -17.01 -10.86
CA GLY A 186 19.98 -18.36 -11.36
C GLY A 186 19.94 -19.46 -10.28
N THR A 187 20.01 -19.09 -9.00
CA THR A 187 20.01 -20.00 -7.85
C THR A 187 18.92 -19.63 -6.84
N ASP A 188 18.48 -20.60 -6.04
CA ASP A 188 17.46 -20.40 -5.00
C ASP A 188 17.93 -19.40 -3.93
N ASP A 189 19.22 -19.41 -3.56
CA ASP A 189 19.80 -18.49 -2.56
C ASP A 189 19.77 -17.03 -3.07
N GLY A 190 20.18 -16.82 -4.32
CA GLY A 190 20.18 -15.48 -4.93
C GLY A 190 18.78 -14.87 -5.02
N ALA A 191 17.74 -15.69 -5.16
CA ALA A 191 16.35 -15.25 -5.13
C ALA A 191 15.91 -14.73 -3.75
N VAL A 192 16.32 -15.41 -2.70
CA VAL A 192 16.01 -15.04 -1.32
C VAL A 192 16.74 -13.76 -0.93
N GLU A 193 18.01 -13.63 -1.33
CA GLU A 193 18.78 -12.40 -1.11
C GLU A 193 18.19 -11.21 -1.88
N GLU A 194 17.81 -11.39 -3.15
CA GLU A 194 17.15 -10.35 -3.94
C GLU A 194 15.86 -9.87 -3.27
N PHE A 195 15.00 -10.79 -2.83
CA PHE A 195 13.80 -10.48 -2.07
C PHE A 195 14.13 -9.68 -0.80
N ALA A 196 15.14 -10.12 -0.05
CA ALA A 196 15.54 -9.44 1.17
C ALA A 196 15.99 -7.99 0.93
N GLU A 197 16.76 -7.74 -0.13
CA GLU A 197 17.18 -6.38 -0.49
C GLU A 197 16.01 -5.51 -0.95
N LYS A 198 15.10 -6.05 -1.77
CA LYS A 198 13.91 -5.33 -2.23
C LYS A 198 12.98 -4.94 -1.07
N TRP A 199 12.83 -5.82 -0.07
CA TRP A 199 12.07 -5.48 1.13
C TRP A 199 12.72 -4.34 1.93
N ARG A 200 14.05 -4.39 2.12
CA ARG A 200 14.78 -3.30 2.82
C ARG A 200 14.63 -1.95 2.10
N ILE A 201 14.67 -1.96 0.77
CA ILE A 201 14.43 -0.78 -0.06
C ILE A 201 12.99 -0.28 0.11
N TYR A 202 12.00 -1.17 0.04
CA TYR A 202 10.59 -0.84 0.25
C TYR A 202 10.37 -0.15 1.60
N GLU A 203 10.94 -0.67 2.69
CA GLU A 203 10.84 -0.06 4.01
C GLU A 203 11.51 1.33 4.08
N THR A 204 12.62 1.53 3.37
CA THR A 204 13.26 2.86 3.29
C THR A 204 12.30 3.89 2.67
N VAL A 205 11.59 3.54 1.61
CA VAL A 205 10.61 4.44 0.98
C VAL A 205 9.39 4.65 1.89
N LEU A 206 8.92 3.59 2.56
CA LEU A 206 7.81 3.66 3.53
C LEU A 206 8.11 4.62 4.69
N ARG A 207 9.32 4.54 5.27
CA ARG A 207 9.76 5.43 6.36
C ARG A 207 9.69 6.90 5.98
N TYR A 208 9.98 7.25 4.73
CA TYR A 208 9.80 8.62 4.24
C TYR A 208 8.34 9.08 4.39
N SER A 209 7.39 8.31 3.85
CA SER A 209 5.96 8.65 3.92
C SER A 209 5.46 8.76 5.35
N ARG A 210 5.86 7.82 6.22
CA ARG A 210 5.56 7.89 7.66
C ARG A 210 6.14 9.17 8.28
N GLY A 211 7.38 9.52 7.94
CA GLY A 211 8.03 10.75 8.41
C GLY A 211 7.28 12.01 8.00
N VAL A 212 6.75 12.07 6.77
CA VAL A 212 5.89 13.18 6.31
C VAL A 212 4.60 13.24 7.10
N ASP A 213 3.91 12.11 7.28
CA ASP A 213 2.65 12.03 8.01
C ASP A 213 2.79 12.43 9.48
N ARG A 214 3.94 12.15 10.09
CA ARG A 214 4.22 12.54 11.48
C ARG A 214 4.98 13.86 11.59
N GLY A 215 5.30 14.53 10.47
CA GLY A 215 6.15 15.72 10.50
C GLY A 215 7.48 15.46 11.22
N ASP A 216 8.03 14.25 11.11
CA ASP A 216 9.21 13.77 11.82
C ASP A 216 10.45 14.00 10.97
N GLN A 217 11.15 15.10 11.25
CA GLN A 217 12.34 15.49 10.50
C GLN A 217 13.46 14.45 10.59
N ASP A 218 13.66 13.84 11.76
CA ASP A 218 14.74 12.86 11.96
C ASP A 218 14.45 11.59 11.17
N LEU A 219 13.20 11.14 11.17
CA LEU A 219 12.77 9.99 10.37
C LEU A 219 12.91 10.27 8.87
N ILE A 220 12.49 11.45 8.40
CA ILE A 220 12.67 11.83 6.98
C ILE A 220 14.16 11.89 6.64
N ALA A 221 15.00 12.50 7.47
CA ALA A 221 16.44 12.58 7.23
C ALA A 221 17.12 11.20 7.19
N SER A 222 16.61 10.23 7.96
CA SER A 222 17.20 8.88 8.06
C SER A 222 17.19 8.09 6.75
N VAL A 223 16.29 8.42 5.82
CA VAL A 223 16.15 7.70 4.55
C VAL A 223 17.03 8.25 3.44
N PHE A 224 17.72 9.37 3.66
CA PHE A 224 18.57 10.04 2.68
C PHE A 224 20.05 9.87 3.03
N HIS A 225 20.89 9.72 2.02
CA HIS A 225 22.32 9.96 2.19
C HIS A 225 22.60 11.46 2.38
N PRO A 226 23.65 11.86 3.14
CA PRO A 226 23.97 13.28 3.34
C PRO A 226 24.24 14.03 2.02
N ASP A 227 24.82 13.37 1.03
CA ASP A 227 25.13 13.84 -0.32
C ASP A 227 24.02 13.51 -1.35
N SER A 228 22.84 13.11 -0.87
CA SER A 228 21.71 12.87 -1.74
C SER A 228 21.17 14.16 -2.34
N THR A 229 20.42 14.04 -3.44
CA THR A 229 19.68 15.16 -4.01
C THR A 229 18.22 14.80 -4.21
N THR A 230 17.33 15.75 -3.95
CA THR A 230 15.89 15.63 -4.22
C THR A 230 15.45 16.77 -5.11
N VAL A 231 14.94 16.44 -6.28
CA VAL A 231 14.27 17.35 -7.21
C VAL A 231 12.77 17.33 -6.92
N LYS A 232 12.20 18.47 -6.55
CA LYS A 232 10.77 18.58 -6.18
C LYS A 232 10.24 20.00 -6.42
N SER A 233 8.95 20.11 -6.70
CA SER A 233 8.20 21.38 -6.65
C SER A 233 7.13 21.35 -5.55
N TRP A 234 6.76 22.52 -5.05
CA TRP A 234 5.64 22.70 -4.11
C TRP A 234 4.61 23.62 -4.75
N GLY A 235 3.40 23.12 -5.03
CA GLY A 235 2.25 23.97 -5.40
C GLY A 235 2.43 24.81 -6.68
N GLY A 236 3.15 24.32 -7.69
CA GLY A 236 3.38 25.05 -8.94
C GLY A 236 4.63 25.95 -8.97
N GLU A 237 5.43 25.95 -7.90
CA GLU A 237 6.78 26.57 -7.89
C GLU A 237 7.75 25.85 -8.85
N GLU A 238 8.84 26.53 -9.22
CA GLU A 238 9.95 25.95 -9.99
C GLU A 238 10.53 24.70 -9.28
N LEU A 239 11.03 23.74 -10.05
CA LEU A 239 11.72 22.58 -9.49
C LEU A 239 12.96 23.05 -8.73
N VAL A 240 13.03 22.70 -7.45
CA VAL A 240 14.23 22.92 -6.62
C VAL A 240 14.97 21.62 -6.42
N THR A 241 16.30 21.71 -6.37
CA THR A 241 17.16 20.59 -5.97
C THR A 241 17.68 20.85 -4.57
N LEU A 242 17.34 19.96 -3.64
CA LEU A 242 17.72 20.07 -2.23
C LEU A 242 18.55 18.85 -1.81
N ASP A 243 19.55 19.06 -0.95
CA ASP A 243 20.27 17.95 -0.33
C ASP A 243 19.40 17.20 0.69
N GLY A 244 19.85 16.01 1.11
CA GLY A 244 19.13 15.14 2.04
C GLY A 244 18.76 15.76 3.39
N ARG A 245 19.61 16.65 3.94
CA ARG A 245 19.32 17.34 5.21
C ARG A 245 18.29 18.44 4.99
N THR A 246 18.47 19.22 3.93
CA THR A 246 17.61 20.36 3.60
C THR A 246 16.21 19.91 3.22
N ILE A 247 16.07 18.86 2.39
CA ILE A 247 14.75 18.32 2.02
C ILE A 247 13.99 17.78 3.24
N ALA A 248 14.69 17.17 4.20
CA ALA A 248 14.08 16.65 5.41
C ALA A 248 13.51 17.77 6.30
N ALA A 249 14.30 18.82 6.54
CA ALA A 249 13.88 19.97 7.32
C ALA A 249 12.68 20.69 6.68
N VAL A 250 12.78 21.04 5.39
CA VAL A 250 11.73 21.75 4.66
C VAL A 250 10.45 20.92 4.57
N THR A 251 10.56 19.61 4.35
CA THR A 251 9.37 18.74 4.27
C THR A 251 8.68 18.62 5.62
N ALA A 252 9.43 18.44 6.72
CA ALA A 252 8.85 18.35 8.06
C ALA A 252 8.19 19.67 8.49
N GLU A 253 8.84 20.81 8.23
CA GLU A 253 8.29 22.14 8.50
C GLU A 253 6.98 22.35 7.75
N LYS A 254 6.98 22.13 6.44
CA LYS A 254 5.77 22.26 5.61
C LYS A 254 4.67 21.30 6.05
N ALA A 255 5.01 20.06 6.42
CA ALA A 255 4.03 19.10 6.91
C ALA A 255 3.38 19.55 8.23
N ARG A 256 4.17 20.03 9.19
CA ARG A 256 3.65 20.55 10.47
C ARG A 256 2.76 21.78 10.26
N ALA A 257 3.19 22.69 9.38
CA ALA A 257 2.45 23.91 9.08
C ALA A 257 1.12 23.62 8.34
N ALA A 258 1.17 22.77 7.32
CA ALA A 258 0.02 22.49 6.47
C ALA A 258 -1.01 21.57 7.13
N PHE A 259 -0.58 20.72 8.06
CA PHE A 259 -1.39 19.61 8.53
C PHE A 259 -1.55 19.52 10.05
N GLY A 260 -1.18 20.56 10.81
CA GLY A 260 -1.21 20.53 12.28
C GLY A 260 -2.55 20.07 12.86
N ASP A 261 -3.66 20.50 12.25
CA ASP A 261 -5.02 20.15 12.66
C ASP A 261 -5.69 19.10 11.74
N SER A 262 -4.95 18.56 10.76
CA SER A 262 -5.48 17.68 9.72
C SER A 262 -5.09 16.23 9.97
N PHE A 263 -6.00 15.31 9.64
CA PHE A 263 -5.66 13.93 9.32
C PHE A 263 -4.85 13.90 8.03
N VAL A 264 -3.71 13.20 8.05
CA VAL A 264 -2.91 12.95 6.86
C VAL A 264 -2.42 11.52 6.84
N LEU A 265 -2.50 10.93 5.65
CA LEU A 265 -2.03 9.59 5.37
C LEU A 265 -1.42 9.57 3.96
N HIS A 266 -0.17 9.12 3.84
CA HIS A 266 0.44 8.78 2.56
C HIS A 266 0.57 7.26 2.45
N GLY A 267 -0.37 6.61 1.76
CA GLY A 267 -0.35 5.19 1.47
C GLY A 267 0.45 4.87 0.22
N LEU A 268 1.52 4.09 0.36
CA LEU A 268 2.31 3.61 -0.77
C LEU A 268 1.66 2.38 -1.40
N SER A 269 1.68 2.31 -2.73
CA SER A 269 1.33 1.12 -3.49
C SER A 269 2.29 0.98 -4.68
N ASN A 270 2.48 -0.27 -5.12
CA ASN A 270 3.26 -0.63 -6.31
C ASN A 270 4.70 -0.09 -6.36
N PRO A 271 5.56 -0.40 -5.38
CA PRO A 271 6.99 -0.17 -5.54
C PRO A 271 7.52 -1.07 -6.65
N TYR A 272 7.96 -0.50 -7.77
CA TYR A 272 8.68 -1.24 -8.80
C TYR A 272 10.18 -1.07 -8.56
N ILE A 273 10.84 -2.13 -8.09
CA ILE A 273 12.21 -2.09 -7.57
C ILE A 273 13.14 -2.94 -8.46
N GLN A 274 14.21 -2.31 -8.95
CA GLN A 274 15.29 -2.99 -9.65
C GLN A 274 16.59 -2.83 -8.86
N VAL A 275 17.20 -3.95 -8.47
CA VAL A 275 18.45 -3.97 -7.69
C VAL A 275 19.61 -4.35 -8.60
N ARG A 276 20.71 -3.58 -8.54
CA ARG A 276 21.95 -3.76 -9.30
C ARG A 276 23.15 -3.58 -8.38
N GLY A 277 23.61 -4.67 -7.76
CA GLY A 277 24.69 -4.63 -6.77
C GLY A 277 24.32 -3.70 -5.60
N ASP A 278 25.12 -2.65 -5.37
CA ASP A 278 24.90 -1.64 -4.32
C ASP A 278 24.07 -0.42 -4.79
N ARG A 279 23.39 -0.53 -5.95
CA ARG A 279 22.43 0.46 -6.46
C ARG A 279 21.06 -0.15 -6.62
N ALA A 280 20.02 0.66 -6.45
CA ALA A 280 18.66 0.28 -6.81
C ALA A 280 17.90 1.46 -7.41
N ALA A 281 17.07 1.18 -8.40
CA ALA A 281 16.13 2.11 -8.98
C ALA A 281 14.71 1.75 -8.55
N VAL A 282 13.92 2.75 -8.15
CA VAL A 282 12.58 2.54 -7.61
C VAL A 282 11.61 3.55 -8.20
N GLU A 283 10.50 3.07 -8.74
CA GLU A 283 9.31 3.86 -9.00
C GLU A 283 8.27 3.52 -7.93
N THR A 284 7.70 4.54 -7.27
CA THR A 284 6.68 4.34 -6.24
C THR A 284 5.51 5.28 -6.46
N TYR A 285 4.29 4.74 -6.38
CA TYR A 285 3.06 5.53 -6.32
C TYR A 285 2.62 5.74 -4.89
N ALA A 286 2.09 6.92 -4.60
CA ALA A 286 1.57 7.28 -3.29
C ALA A 286 0.18 7.89 -3.41
N LEU A 287 -0.77 7.30 -2.69
CA LEU A 287 -2.06 7.88 -2.37
C LEU A 287 -1.89 8.79 -1.14
N GLY A 288 -2.16 10.08 -1.27
CA GLY A 288 -2.22 11.03 -0.17
C GLY A 288 -3.67 11.37 0.19
N VAL A 289 -4.00 11.34 1.47
CA VAL A 289 -5.27 11.85 2.01
C VAL A 289 -4.93 12.98 2.98
N ILE A 290 -5.57 14.12 2.82
CA ILE A 290 -5.39 15.30 3.68
C ILE A 290 -6.77 15.86 3.98
N ALA A 291 -7.16 15.85 5.26
CA ALA A 291 -8.51 16.25 5.65
C ALA A 291 -8.56 16.72 7.12
N PRO A 292 -9.13 17.91 7.44
CA PRO A 292 -9.52 18.96 6.51
C PRO A 292 -8.31 19.74 5.97
N TRP A 293 -8.44 20.32 4.78
CA TRP A 293 -7.49 21.26 4.17
C TRP A 293 -8.12 22.66 4.11
N LYS A 294 -7.36 23.68 4.51
CA LYS A 294 -7.78 25.09 4.42
C LYS A 294 -7.28 25.67 3.11
N GLU A 295 -8.20 25.95 2.20
CA GLU A 295 -7.90 26.58 0.91
C GLU A 295 -7.50 28.05 1.08
N PRO A 296 -6.78 28.66 0.11
CA PRO A 296 -6.38 30.07 0.18
C PRO A 296 -7.55 31.06 0.29
N ASP A 297 -8.72 30.70 -0.21
CA ASP A 297 -9.94 31.51 -0.11
C ASP A 297 -10.68 31.35 1.24
N GLY A 298 -10.13 30.55 2.14
CA GLY A 298 -10.69 30.26 3.47
C GLY A 298 -11.71 29.12 3.48
N THR A 299 -12.02 28.51 2.34
CA THR A 299 -12.87 27.31 2.30
C THR A 299 -12.13 26.10 2.88
N VAL A 300 -12.89 25.14 3.39
CA VAL A 300 -12.36 23.90 3.94
C VAL A 300 -12.80 22.74 3.08
N THR A 301 -11.84 22.00 2.55
CA THR A 301 -12.04 20.87 1.65
C THR A 301 -11.29 19.65 2.17
N ASP A 302 -11.75 18.46 1.82
CA ASP A 302 -10.99 17.24 2.03
C ASP A 302 -10.28 16.90 0.71
N HIS A 303 -9.05 16.41 0.74
CA HIS A 303 -8.30 16.08 -0.47
C HIS A 303 -7.82 14.65 -0.50
N GLN A 304 -8.01 14.04 -1.67
CA GLN A 304 -7.31 12.83 -2.06
C GLN A 304 -6.39 13.18 -3.23
N GLY A 305 -5.14 12.75 -3.16
CA GLY A 305 -4.14 13.01 -4.18
C GLY A 305 -3.35 11.78 -4.50
N PHE A 306 -2.80 11.75 -5.69
CA PHE A 306 -1.96 10.68 -6.17
C PHE A 306 -0.68 11.30 -6.67
N SER A 307 0.45 10.72 -6.29
CA SER A 307 1.76 11.19 -6.69
C SER A 307 2.69 10.03 -7.00
N ARG A 308 3.82 10.34 -7.63
CA ARG A 308 4.84 9.37 -7.98
C ARG A 308 6.22 9.90 -7.60
N CYS A 309 7.07 9.01 -7.10
CA CYS A 309 8.49 9.28 -6.86
C CYS A 309 9.35 8.32 -7.67
N LEU A 310 10.45 8.83 -8.21
CA LEU A 310 11.53 8.06 -8.79
C LEU A 310 12.75 8.19 -7.89
N ASP A 311 13.24 7.08 -7.38
CA ASP A 311 14.35 7.04 -6.44
C ASP A 311 15.50 6.20 -7.02
N VAL A 312 16.72 6.71 -6.85
CA VAL A 312 17.95 5.92 -6.91
C VAL A 312 18.44 5.77 -5.48
N LEU A 313 18.54 4.54 -5.01
CA LEU A 313 19.10 4.20 -3.70
C LEU A 313 20.50 3.63 -3.86
N GLU A 314 21.33 3.87 -2.85
CA GLU A 314 22.65 3.28 -2.71
C GLU A 314 22.76 2.58 -1.36
N ARG A 315 23.36 1.39 -1.37
CA ARG A 315 23.74 0.67 -0.15
C ARG A 315 25.12 1.14 0.32
N ARG A 316 25.20 1.73 1.52
CA ARG A 316 26.48 2.03 2.21
C ARG A 316 26.42 1.41 3.60
N ASP A 317 27.49 0.73 4.01
CA ASP A 317 27.57 0.08 5.33
C ASP A 317 26.37 -0.83 5.63
N GLY A 318 25.89 -1.56 4.62
CA GLY A 318 24.73 -2.46 4.72
C GLY A 318 23.36 -1.77 4.77
N GLN A 319 23.28 -0.44 4.58
CA GLN A 319 22.03 0.32 4.65
C GLN A 319 21.67 0.95 3.30
N TRP A 320 20.46 0.66 2.82
CA TRP A 320 19.87 1.34 1.67
C TRP A 320 19.32 2.70 2.06
N ARG A 321 19.82 3.76 1.42
CA ARG A 321 19.26 5.11 1.52
C ARG A 321 19.17 5.75 0.16
N ILE A 322 18.27 6.71 0.02
CA ILE A 322 18.03 7.47 -1.19
C ILE A 322 19.26 8.34 -1.46
N LEU A 323 19.84 8.15 -2.64
CA LEU A 323 20.92 8.97 -3.20
C LEU A 323 20.33 10.05 -4.13
N ARG A 324 19.31 9.72 -4.92
CA ARG A 324 18.62 10.66 -5.80
C ARG A 324 17.12 10.43 -5.69
N ARG A 325 16.33 11.51 -5.64
CA ARG A 325 14.88 11.47 -5.73
C ARG A 325 14.38 12.51 -6.71
N ARG A 326 13.46 12.13 -7.59
CA ARG A 326 12.61 13.05 -8.36
C ARG A 326 11.17 12.81 -7.96
N ALA A 327 10.56 13.80 -7.31
CA ALA A 327 9.13 13.79 -7.01
C ALA A 327 8.38 14.30 -8.24
N ILE A 328 7.67 13.40 -8.92
CA ILE A 328 6.88 13.74 -10.10
C ILE A 328 5.52 14.28 -9.66
N GLY A 329 5.03 15.25 -10.43
CA GLY A 329 3.73 15.85 -10.22
C GLY A 329 2.59 14.83 -10.17
N GLY A 330 1.52 15.23 -9.50
CA GLY A 330 0.42 14.34 -9.16
C GLY A 330 -0.93 15.02 -9.32
N TRP A 331 -1.97 14.21 -9.49
CA TRP A 331 -3.35 14.67 -9.53
C TRP A 331 -3.92 14.75 -8.12
N SER A 332 -4.61 15.84 -7.79
CA SER A 332 -5.34 15.97 -6.54
C SER A 332 -6.77 16.39 -6.81
N GLN A 333 -7.67 15.87 -5.98
CA GLN A 333 -9.09 16.10 -6.09
C GLN A 333 -9.66 16.54 -4.74
N PRO A 334 -10.49 17.61 -4.71
CA PRO A 334 -11.36 17.84 -3.56
C PRO A 334 -12.41 16.72 -3.45
N GLN A 335 -12.61 16.24 -2.24
CA GLN A 335 -13.63 15.28 -1.86
C GLN A 335 -14.92 16.00 -1.43
N LEU A 336 -15.99 15.23 -1.26
CA LEU A 336 -17.25 15.80 -0.82
C LEU A 336 -17.15 16.40 0.59
N PRO A 337 -17.81 17.53 0.86
CA PRO A 337 -17.95 18.05 2.21
C PRO A 337 -18.64 17.05 3.15
N GLY A 338 -18.40 17.20 4.45
CA GLY A 338 -19.05 16.38 5.48
C GLY A 338 -18.20 15.22 5.98
N GLY A 339 -16.94 15.12 5.56
CA GLY A 339 -15.96 14.26 6.21
C GLY A 339 -15.81 14.63 7.69
N THR A 340 -15.50 13.65 8.52
CA THR A 340 -15.32 13.87 9.95
C THR A 340 -14.15 13.05 10.48
N ARG A 341 -13.46 13.63 11.47
CA ARG A 341 -12.41 12.95 12.20
C ARG A 341 -13.06 11.99 13.21
N TRP A 342 -12.58 10.75 13.25
CA TRP A 342 -13.14 9.70 14.10
C TRP A 342 -12.11 9.14 15.10
N ASP A 343 -11.10 9.94 15.48
CA ASP A 343 -10.23 9.62 16.62
C ASP A 343 -10.74 10.30 17.90
N ALA A 344 -10.81 9.53 18.99
CA ALA A 344 -11.03 10.08 20.32
C ALA A 344 -9.66 10.20 20.99
N GLU A 345 -9.16 11.44 21.13
CA GLU A 345 -8.11 11.90 22.06
C GLU A 345 -6.68 11.32 21.94
N VAL A 346 -6.48 10.09 21.44
CA VAL A 346 -5.21 9.35 21.55
C VAL A 346 -4.25 9.52 20.37
N SER A 347 -4.70 10.06 19.22
CA SER A 347 -3.89 10.17 18.01
C SER A 347 -3.26 11.57 17.89
N THR A 348 -1.94 11.66 18.07
CA THR A 348 -1.17 12.89 17.87
C THR A 348 -0.22 12.75 16.67
N ARG A 349 0.46 13.84 16.31
CA ARG A 349 1.47 13.85 15.24
C ARG A 349 2.88 14.04 15.79
N ASP A 350 3.04 13.92 17.10
CA ASP A 350 4.33 14.02 17.77
C ASP A 350 4.63 12.72 18.50
N ARG A 351 5.74 12.71 19.26
CA ARG A 351 6.22 11.51 19.95
C ARG A 351 5.29 10.98 21.05
N ARG A 352 4.20 11.67 21.38
CA ARG A 352 3.17 11.17 22.29
C ARG A 352 2.21 10.22 21.59
N ASP A 353 2.25 10.13 20.26
CA ASP A 353 1.37 9.25 19.52
C ASP A 353 1.71 7.78 19.83
N PRO A 354 0.70 6.91 20.05
CA PRO A 354 0.92 5.49 20.32
C PRO A 354 1.74 4.77 19.24
N SER A 355 1.79 5.28 18.00
CA SER A 355 2.64 4.73 16.92
C SER A 355 4.15 4.86 17.17
N TYR A 356 4.60 5.69 18.11
CA TYR A 356 5.99 5.70 18.54
C TYR A 356 6.26 4.63 19.60
N HIS A 357 5.29 4.33 20.44
CA HIS A 357 5.43 3.34 21.52
C HIS A 357 5.17 1.91 21.07
N VAL A 358 4.44 1.71 19.95
CA VAL A 358 4.18 0.36 19.38
C VAL A 358 5.47 -0.45 19.19
N PHE A 359 6.57 0.19 18.78
CA PHE A 359 7.86 -0.46 18.52
C PHE A 359 8.64 -0.82 19.79
N GLU A 360 8.19 -0.38 20.96
CA GLU A 360 8.72 -0.79 22.25
C GLU A 360 8.14 -2.16 22.68
N TRP A 361 6.93 -2.51 22.22
CA TRP A 361 6.21 -3.74 22.60
C TRP A 361 6.97 -5.03 22.25
N ALA A 362 7.66 -5.08 21.10
CA ALA A 362 8.46 -6.25 20.75
C ALA A 362 9.69 -6.44 21.67
N GLY A 363 10.03 -5.46 22.52
CA GLY A 363 11.09 -5.55 23.52
C GLY A 363 10.63 -5.99 24.91
N THR A 364 9.33 -6.04 25.18
CA THR A 364 8.77 -6.36 26.50
C THR A 364 8.27 -7.80 26.54
N THR A 365 8.91 -8.66 27.35
CA THR A 365 8.55 -10.08 27.47
C THR A 365 7.38 -10.34 28.42
N ASP A 366 7.06 -9.39 29.29
CA ASP A 366 6.03 -9.52 30.32
C ASP A 366 5.05 -8.34 30.29
N SER A 367 3.75 -8.67 30.37
CA SER A 367 2.55 -7.81 30.34
C SER A 367 2.00 -7.42 28.96
N THR A 368 0.67 -7.50 28.83
CA THR A 368 -0.11 -6.80 27.81
C THR A 368 0.29 -5.32 27.87
N PRO A 369 0.67 -4.67 26.76
CA PRO A 369 0.95 -3.24 26.77
C PRO A 369 -0.23 -2.52 27.42
N GLU A 370 0.02 -1.64 28.40
CA GLU A 370 -1.05 -0.83 28.99
C GLU A 370 -1.74 -0.07 27.84
N ALA A 371 -3.03 -0.38 27.63
CA ALA A 371 -3.77 0.05 26.44
C ALA A 371 -3.80 1.58 26.27
N ASP A 372 -3.54 2.32 27.34
CA ASP A 372 -3.71 3.77 27.45
C ASP A 372 -2.43 4.51 27.86
N GLY A 373 -1.24 3.99 27.53
CA GLY A 373 0.05 4.61 27.84
C GLY A 373 0.31 5.96 27.15
N ALA A 374 -0.53 6.97 27.36
CA ALA A 374 -0.05 8.34 27.43
C ALA A 374 0.76 8.44 28.74
N PRO A 375 2.00 8.95 28.73
CA PRO A 375 2.73 9.16 29.97
C PRO A 375 1.90 10.08 30.87
N THR A 376 1.50 9.58 32.04
CA THR A 376 0.89 10.41 33.07
C THR A 376 1.83 11.58 33.35
N THR A 377 1.30 12.80 33.31
CA THR A 377 2.04 14.08 33.26
C THR A 377 2.80 14.44 34.54
N ASP A 378 3.35 13.49 35.29
CA ASP A 378 4.05 13.77 36.56
C ASP A 378 5.46 13.17 36.62
N SER A 379 6.07 12.91 35.47
CA SER A 379 7.49 12.60 35.39
C SER A 379 8.10 13.36 34.21
N THR A 380 8.79 14.46 34.52
CA THR A 380 9.68 15.13 33.58
C THR A 380 10.66 14.07 33.03
N PRO A 381 10.71 13.83 31.70
CA PRO A 381 11.69 12.89 31.18
C PRO A 381 13.09 13.47 31.44
N GLU A 382 13.95 12.71 32.11
CA GLU A 382 15.38 13.01 32.10
C GLU A 382 15.84 13.06 30.65
N ALA A 383 16.54 14.13 30.29
CA ALA A 383 16.83 14.55 28.92
C ALA A 383 17.77 13.60 28.11
N ASP A 384 18.02 12.37 28.57
CA ASP A 384 19.06 11.50 28.03
C ASP A 384 18.62 10.06 27.71
N SER A 385 17.32 9.74 27.81
CA SER A 385 16.77 8.47 27.30
C SER A 385 15.79 8.76 26.16
N THR A 386 16.32 8.98 24.96
CA THR A 386 15.50 9.25 23.78
C THR A 386 14.90 7.95 23.25
N PRO A 387 13.56 7.78 23.17
CA PRO A 387 12.95 6.61 22.54
C PRO A 387 13.37 6.53 21.06
N THR A 388 13.91 5.39 20.65
CA THR A 388 14.51 5.11 19.32
C THR A 388 13.50 4.72 18.24
N ALA A 389 12.21 4.90 18.49
CA ALA A 389 11.09 4.37 17.72
C ALA A 389 11.13 4.72 16.21
N GLY A 390 11.21 3.68 15.37
CA GLY A 390 11.14 3.78 13.91
C GLY A 390 12.43 4.25 13.21
N ARG A 391 13.49 4.58 13.95
CA ARG A 391 14.81 4.91 13.37
C ARG A 391 15.54 3.62 13.02
N ALA A 392 16.21 3.58 11.86
CA ALA A 392 17.18 2.52 11.58
C ALA A 392 18.21 2.49 12.74
N PRO A 393 18.47 1.35 13.40
CA PRO A 393 19.38 1.30 14.54
C PRO A 393 20.74 1.89 14.17
N ALA A 394 21.30 2.70 15.08
CA ALA A 394 22.60 3.37 14.90
C ALA A 394 23.76 2.38 14.71
N THR A 395 23.56 1.12 15.10
CA THR A 395 24.36 -0.03 14.75
C THR A 395 23.43 -1.15 14.28
N ALA A 396 23.05 -1.12 13.01
CA ALA A 396 22.32 -2.23 12.41
C ALA A 396 23.23 -3.47 12.40
N THR A 397 23.03 -4.37 13.35
CA THR A 397 23.31 -5.78 13.06
C THR A 397 22.50 -6.12 11.81
N ALA A 398 23.15 -6.70 10.80
CA ALA A 398 22.52 -6.99 9.53
C ALA A 398 21.19 -7.72 9.75
N THR A 399 20.08 -7.15 9.30
CA THR A 399 18.76 -7.79 9.34
C THR A 399 18.87 -9.17 8.70
N SER A 400 18.55 -10.23 9.43
CA SER A 400 18.70 -11.60 8.94
C SER A 400 17.67 -11.90 7.84
N LEU A 401 17.92 -12.92 7.01
CA LEU A 401 16.93 -13.41 6.03
C LEU A 401 15.65 -13.90 6.71
N GLU A 402 15.79 -14.45 7.93
CA GLU A 402 14.66 -14.85 8.76
C GLU A 402 13.82 -13.64 9.17
N ASP A 403 14.44 -12.53 9.57
CA ASP A 403 13.70 -11.32 9.94
C ASP A 403 12.93 -10.76 8.75
N VAL A 404 13.53 -10.71 7.55
CA VAL A 404 12.80 -10.19 6.37
C VAL A 404 11.62 -11.09 6.01
N THR A 405 11.80 -12.40 6.15
CA THR A 405 10.69 -13.33 5.89
C THR A 405 9.59 -13.23 6.94
N ALA A 406 9.94 -13.07 8.22
CA ALA A 406 8.96 -12.81 9.28
C ALA A 406 8.12 -11.55 8.98
N ARG A 407 8.73 -10.50 8.44
CA ARG A 407 7.99 -9.29 8.02
C ARG A 407 6.99 -9.57 6.90
N TRP A 408 7.34 -10.41 5.93
CA TRP A 408 6.41 -10.86 4.89
C TRP A 408 5.29 -11.72 5.46
N GLU A 409 5.61 -12.68 6.33
CA GLU A 409 4.60 -13.53 6.99
C GLU A 409 3.59 -12.69 7.78
N ILE A 410 4.05 -11.65 8.48
CA ILE A 410 3.22 -10.69 9.20
C ILE A 410 2.36 -9.87 8.23
N TYR A 411 2.96 -9.34 7.16
CA TYR A 411 2.21 -8.65 6.11
C TYR A 411 1.07 -9.51 5.56
N GLU A 412 1.36 -10.76 5.21
CA GLU A 412 0.33 -11.67 4.71
C GLU A 412 -0.73 -12.02 5.76
N ALA A 413 -0.35 -12.12 7.04
CA ALA A 413 -1.32 -12.31 8.12
C ALA A 413 -2.32 -11.15 8.19
N VAL A 414 -1.84 -9.90 8.04
CA VAL A 414 -2.70 -8.72 7.95
C VAL A 414 -3.59 -8.76 6.69
N VAL A 415 -3.03 -9.12 5.53
CA VAL A 415 -3.79 -9.25 4.28
C VAL A 415 -4.91 -10.30 4.42
N ARG A 416 -4.59 -11.50 4.96
CA ARG A 416 -5.55 -12.59 5.17
C ARG A 416 -6.64 -12.20 6.18
N TYR A 417 -6.29 -11.47 7.24
CA TYR A 417 -7.25 -10.89 8.16
C TYR A 417 -8.25 -9.97 7.45
N CYS A 418 -7.76 -9.00 6.68
CA CYS A 418 -8.60 -8.07 5.92
C CYS A 418 -9.54 -8.80 4.96
N ARG A 419 -9.00 -9.76 4.21
CA ARG A 419 -9.78 -10.65 3.35
C ARG A 419 -10.89 -11.37 4.12
N GLY A 420 -10.57 -11.91 5.29
CA GLY A 420 -11.51 -12.61 6.16
C GLY A 420 -12.64 -11.72 6.63
N VAL A 421 -12.34 -10.49 7.06
CA VAL A 421 -13.36 -9.49 7.44
C VAL A 421 -14.27 -9.15 6.25
N ASP A 422 -13.68 -8.85 5.08
CA ASP A 422 -14.43 -8.47 3.89
C ASP A 422 -15.41 -9.56 3.42
N ARG A 423 -15.03 -10.83 3.60
CA ARG A 423 -15.82 -12.02 3.24
C ARG A 423 -16.60 -12.63 4.40
N GLY A 424 -16.58 -12.01 5.60
CA GLY A 424 -17.20 -12.58 6.79
C GLY A 424 -16.73 -14.02 7.10
N ASP A 425 -15.49 -14.36 6.78
CA ASP A 425 -14.90 -15.69 6.96
C ASP A 425 -14.32 -15.82 8.37
N VAL A 426 -15.08 -16.49 9.24
CA VAL A 426 -14.73 -16.64 10.67
C VAL A 426 -13.44 -17.42 10.87
N ASP A 427 -13.11 -18.37 10.00
CA ASP A 427 -11.90 -19.18 10.12
C ASP A 427 -10.67 -18.35 9.74
N ALA A 428 -10.79 -17.55 8.67
CA ALA A 428 -9.73 -16.63 8.26
C ALA A 428 -9.50 -15.52 9.30
N ILE A 429 -10.57 -14.97 9.89
CA ILE A 429 -10.46 -13.99 10.99
C ILE A 429 -9.79 -14.64 12.20
N ALA A 430 -10.24 -15.84 12.62
CA ALA A 430 -9.67 -16.54 13.77
C ALA A 430 -8.18 -16.87 13.58
N ALA A 431 -7.77 -17.27 12.38
CA ALA A 431 -6.38 -17.61 12.07
C ALA A 431 -5.39 -16.45 12.25
N ALA A 432 -5.87 -15.20 12.23
CA ALA A 432 -5.05 -14.01 12.41
C ALA A 432 -4.70 -13.72 13.88
N PHE A 433 -5.44 -14.26 14.85
CA PHE A 433 -5.28 -13.94 16.27
C PHE A 433 -4.84 -15.16 17.09
N HIS A 434 -4.04 -14.92 18.12
CA HIS A 434 -3.87 -15.93 19.16
C HIS A 434 -5.16 -16.08 20.00
N PRO A 435 -5.43 -17.26 20.59
CA PRO A 435 -6.64 -17.47 21.41
C PRO A 435 -6.76 -16.54 22.62
N ASP A 436 -5.63 -16.01 23.11
CA ASP A 436 -5.49 -15.06 24.21
C ASP A 436 -5.29 -13.61 23.73
N ALA A 437 -5.55 -13.32 22.45
CA ALA A 437 -5.34 -11.99 21.90
C ALA A 437 -6.29 -10.93 22.48
N THR A 438 -5.86 -9.68 22.45
CA THR A 438 -6.68 -8.52 22.82
C THR A 438 -6.80 -7.56 21.65
N VAL A 439 -8.00 -7.08 21.37
CA VAL A 439 -8.28 -6.11 20.31
C VAL A 439 -9.05 -4.93 20.88
N THR A 440 -8.44 -3.75 20.85
CA THR A 440 -9.12 -2.48 21.09
C THR A 440 -9.50 -1.86 19.75
N THR A 441 -10.78 -1.61 19.55
CA THR A 441 -11.28 -1.08 18.28
C THR A 441 -12.47 -0.15 18.50
N LYS A 442 -12.64 0.79 17.58
CA LYS A 442 -13.78 1.71 17.54
C LYS A 442 -14.40 1.66 16.15
N VAL A 443 -15.58 1.07 16.05
CA VAL A 443 -16.32 0.99 14.79
C VAL A 443 -17.11 2.29 14.59
N TRP A 444 -17.38 2.64 13.34
CA TRP A 444 -18.18 3.82 13.02
C TRP A 444 -19.53 3.80 13.76
N GLY A 445 -19.87 4.91 14.42
CA GLY A 445 -21.11 5.04 15.19
C GLY A 445 -21.11 4.29 16.54
N SER A 446 -20.00 3.68 16.98
CA SER A 446 -19.89 3.00 18.27
C SER A 446 -18.86 3.63 19.20
N GLU A 447 -19.02 3.34 20.50
CA GLU A 447 -17.95 3.54 21.48
C GLU A 447 -16.75 2.61 21.18
N GLU A 448 -15.60 2.98 21.73
CA GLU A 448 -14.43 2.09 21.75
C GLU A 448 -14.73 0.85 22.61
N VAL A 449 -14.27 -0.31 22.14
CA VAL A 449 -14.43 -1.57 22.84
C VAL A 449 -13.11 -2.34 22.85
N THR A 450 -12.83 -2.99 23.97
CA THR A 450 -11.73 -3.94 24.11
C THR A 450 -12.30 -5.35 24.18
N LEU A 451 -11.88 -6.18 23.23
CA LEU A 451 -12.29 -7.56 23.05
C LEU A 451 -11.14 -8.49 23.42
N THR A 452 -11.47 -9.61 24.04
CA THR A 452 -10.50 -10.65 24.42
C THR A 452 -10.82 -11.96 23.74
N GLY A 453 -9.80 -12.62 23.20
CA GLY A 453 -9.81 -13.97 22.62
C GLY A 453 -11.14 -14.37 21.95
N PRO A 454 -11.99 -15.18 22.62
CA PRO A 454 -13.25 -15.67 22.05
C PRO A 454 -14.25 -14.59 21.60
N GLN A 455 -14.14 -13.35 22.08
CA GLN A 455 -15.04 -12.25 21.72
C GLN A 455 -14.73 -11.63 20.36
N ILE A 456 -13.48 -11.76 19.88
CA ILE A 456 -12.99 -11.05 18.69
C ILE A 456 -13.73 -11.50 17.43
N VAL A 457 -13.74 -12.82 17.18
CA VAL A 457 -14.31 -13.38 15.94
C VAL A 457 -15.82 -13.14 15.83
N PRO A 458 -16.64 -13.41 16.85
CA PRO A 458 -18.07 -13.11 16.80
C PRO A 458 -18.35 -11.64 16.55
N PHE A 459 -17.64 -10.73 17.24
CA PHE A 459 -17.84 -9.28 17.10
C PHE A 459 -17.57 -8.77 15.68
N LEU A 460 -16.49 -9.25 15.06
CA LEU A 460 -16.11 -8.88 13.70
C LEU A 460 -17.04 -9.55 12.67
N ALA A 461 -17.40 -10.81 12.88
CA ALA A 461 -18.26 -11.56 11.97
C ALA A 461 -19.70 -11.04 11.94
N GLU A 462 -20.24 -10.61 13.08
CA GLU A 462 -21.57 -9.97 13.17
C GLU A 462 -21.61 -8.70 12.32
N ARG A 463 -20.61 -7.83 12.47
CA ARG A 463 -20.51 -6.59 11.69
C ARG A 463 -20.26 -6.84 10.21
N ALA A 464 -19.39 -7.80 9.91
CA ALA A 464 -19.20 -8.23 8.56
C ALA A 464 -20.55 -8.69 8.01
N ARG A 465 -21.24 -9.65 8.61
CA ARG A 465 -22.44 -10.28 8.04
C ARG A 465 -23.76 -9.52 8.27
N GLY A 466 -23.71 -8.26 8.68
CA GLY A 466 -24.92 -7.46 8.95
C GLY A 466 -25.81 -7.32 7.71
N ASP A 467 -27.13 -7.26 7.92
CA ASP A 467 -28.14 -7.33 6.86
C ASP A 467 -28.06 -6.18 5.82
N ASP A 468 -27.54 -5.01 6.21
CA ASP A 468 -27.34 -3.86 5.32
C ASP A 468 -25.91 -3.78 4.76
N HIS A 469 -25.03 -4.75 5.05
CA HIS A 469 -23.62 -4.72 4.61
C HIS A 469 -23.44 -5.46 3.27
N GLY A 470 -23.47 -4.70 2.17
CA GLY A 470 -23.39 -5.24 0.81
C GLY A 470 -21.99 -5.68 0.41
N PHE A 471 -21.03 -4.77 0.50
CA PHE A 471 -19.64 -4.97 0.12
C PHE A 471 -18.74 -4.19 1.07
N SER A 472 -17.59 -4.77 1.41
CA SER A 472 -16.46 -4.00 1.94
C SER A 472 -15.16 -4.45 1.33
N GLN A 473 -14.24 -3.51 1.25
CA GLN A 473 -12.86 -3.79 0.97
C GLN A 473 -11.97 -3.00 1.91
N HIS A 474 -11.15 -3.71 2.67
CA HIS A 474 -10.00 -3.13 3.35
C HIS A 474 -8.82 -3.09 2.37
N LEU A 475 -8.19 -1.93 2.23
CA LEU A 475 -6.96 -1.68 1.48
C LEU A 475 -5.87 -1.33 2.48
N ILE A 476 -4.84 -2.17 2.59
CA ILE A 476 -3.76 -1.91 3.53
C ILE A 476 -2.61 -1.19 2.83
N PHE A 477 -2.00 -0.26 3.57
CA PHE A 477 -0.84 0.49 3.16
C PHE A 477 0.23 0.39 4.24
N ASN A 478 1.48 0.56 3.81
CA ASN A 478 2.60 0.84 4.70
C ASN A 478 2.71 -0.08 5.94
N PRO A 479 2.71 -1.42 5.80
CA PRO A 479 3.04 -2.32 6.91
C PRO A 479 4.50 -2.11 7.35
N LEU A 480 4.71 -1.32 8.41
CA LEU A 480 6.03 -1.13 9.00
C LEU A 480 6.21 -2.12 10.13
N VAL A 481 7.13 -3.08 9.97
CA VAL A 481 7.30 -4.21 10.88
C VAL A 481 8.69 -4.20 11.50
N GLU A 482 8.76 -4.27 12.83
CA GLU A 482 10.00 -4.48 13.57
C GLU A 482 9.96 -5.83 14.30
N VAL A 483 10.87 -6.73 13.94
CA VAL A 483 10.96 -8.08 14.50
C VAL A 483 12.05 -8.13 15.56
N ARG A 484 11.75 -8.73 16.71
CA ARG A 484 12.68 -8.99 17.82
C ARG A 484 12.44 -10.40 18.37
N GLY A 485 13.20 -11.37 17.86
CA GLY A 485 13.02 -12.78 18.21
C GLY A 485 11.64 -13.30 17.80
N ASP A 486 10.86 -13.80 18.74
CA ASP A 486 9.50 -14.31 18.52
C ASP A 486 8.40 -13.23 18.71
N LEU A 487 8.78 -11.96 18.85
CA LEU A 487 7.84 -10.83 18.89
C LEU A 487 8.06 -9.89 17.71
N ALA A 488 6.99 -9.26 17.23
CA ALA A 488 7.10 -8.23 16.21
C ALA A 488 6.04 -7.14 16.39
N SER A 489 6.47 -5.88 16.29
CA SER A 489 5.59 -4.72 16.30
C SER A 489 5.25 -4.33 14.87
N CYS A 490 4.00 -4.00 14.59
CA CYS A 490 3.57 -3.56 13.27
C CYS A 490 2.65 -2.34 13.33
N GLU A 491 2.97 -1.29 12.58
CA GLU A 491 2.04 -0.23 12.23
C GLU A 491 1.55 -0.47 10.81
N THR A 492 0.23 -0.52 10.60
CA THR A 492 -0.38 -0.66 9.27
C THR A 492 -1.40 0.44 9.06
N TYR A 493 -1.31 1.13 7.93
CA TYR A 493 -2.35 2.08 7.51
C TYR A 493 -3.43 1.36 6.71
N TYR A 494 -4.65 1.88 6.75
CA TYR A 494 -5.73 1.32 5.96
C TYR A 494 -6.64 2.40 5.36
N ALA A 495 -7.25 2.04 4.23
CA ALA A 495 -8.52 2.58 3.79
C ALA A 495 -9.55 1.45 3.81
N VAL A 496 -10.78 1.74 4.19
CA VAL A 496 -11.91 0.82 4.10
C VAL A 496 -12.97 1.47 3.26
N LEU A 497 -13.39 0.77 2.22
CA LEU A 497 -14.59 1.10 1.47
C LEU A 497 -15.73 0.21 1.96
N VAL A 498 -16.88 0.81 2.25
CA VAL A 498 -18.10 0.08 2.60
C VAL A 498 -19.24 0.54 1.71
N ILE A 499 -19.93 -0.43 1.12
CA ILE A 499 -21.09 -0.23 0.26
C ILE A 499 -22.27 -0.99 0.89
N PRO A 500 -23.40 -0.31 1.18
CA PRO A 500 -24.60 -0.96 1.69
C PRO A 500 -25.18 -2.00 0.73
N ALA A 501 -25.97 -2.94 1.26
CA ALA A 501 -26.60 -4.01 0.47
C ALA A 501 -27.62 -3.46 -0.53
N THR A 502 -28.26 -2.35 -0.17
CA THR A 502 -29.18 -1.60 -1.02
C THR A 502 -28.62 -0.22 -1.29
N VAL A 503 -28.31 0.05 -2.57
CA VAL A 503 -27.87 1.36 -3.04
C VAL A 503 -28.99 1.98 -3.85
N GLY A 504 -29.51 3.11 -3.39
CA GLY A 504 -30.44 3.97 -4.11
C GLY A 504 -29.76 5.23 -4.65
N PRO A 505 -30.49 6.06 -5.42
CA PRO A 505 -29.96 7.31 -5.98
C PRO A 505 -29.41 8.29 -4.93
N ASP A 506 -29.90 8.21 -3.69
CA ASP A 506 -29.53 9.09 -2.58
C ASP A 506 -28.63 8.39 -1.53
N THR A 507 -28.20 7.14 -1.77
CA THR A 507 -27.36 6.40 -0.83
C THR A 507 -25.92 6.92 -0.92
N SER A 508 -25.47 7.61 0.13
CA SER A 508 -24.05 7.96 0.29
C SER A 508 -23.24 6.72 0.65
N LEU A 509 -22.15 6.47 -0.09
CA LEU A 509 -21.17 5.45 0.29
C LEU A 509 -20.14 6.04 1.27
N VAL A 510 -19.38 5.16 1.89
CA VAL A 510 -18.41 5.54 2.91
C VAL A 510 -17.04 5.00 2.57
N GLN A 511 -16.06 5.91 2.61
CA GLN A 511 -14.66 5.55 2.74
C GLN A 511 -14.16 5.97 4.13
N SER A 512 -13.35 5.13 4.76
CA SER A 512 -12.72 5.45 6.05
C SER A 512 -11.25 5.16 5.99
N PHE A 513 -10.46 5.94 6.72
CA PHE A 513 -9.01 5.82 6.80
C PHE A 513 -8.59 5.69 8.26
N GLY A 514 -7.47 5.01 8.50
CA GLY A 514 -6.94 4.87 9.84
C GLY A 514 -5.68 4.04 9.88
N ARG A 515 -5.33 3.57 11.07
CA ARG A 515 -4.17 2.71 11.29
C ARG A 515 -4.43 1.65 12.37
N CYS A 516 -3.75 0.53 12.25
CA CYS A 516 -3.66 -0.51 13.27
C CYS A 516 -2.26 -0.51 13.86
N LEU A 517 -2.18 -0.67 15.18
CA LEU A 517 -0.96 -0.91 15.94
C LEU A 517 -1.03 -2.32 16.50
N ASP A 518 -0.14 -3.19 16.05
CA ASP A 518 -0.18 -4.62 16.34
C ASP A 518 1.08 -5.09 17.05
N LEU A 519 0.90 -5.97 18.04
CA LEU A 519 1.94 -6.86 18.53
C LEU A 519 1.64 -8.26 18.01
N PHE A 520 2.55 -8.79 17.20
CA PHE A 520 2.58 -10.17 16.75
C PHE A 520 3.48 -11.00 17.65
N GLU A 521 3.10 -12.26 17.85
CA GLU A 521 3.92 -13.27 18.52
C GLU A 521 4.00 -14.52 17.64
N ARG A 522 5.20 -15.09 17.52
CA ARG A 522 5.43 -16.36 16.85
C ARG A 522 5.29 -17.50 17.84
N ARG A 523 4.26 -18.33 17.67
CA ARG A 523 4.08 -19.59 18.43
C ARG A 523 4.02 -20.74 17.45
N ASP A 524 4.73 -21.83 17.73
CA ASP A 524 4.81 -23.01 16.86
C ASP A 524 5.17 -22.68 15.41
N GLY A 525 6.02 -21.66 15.22
CA GLY A 525 6.46 -21.19 13.91
C GLY A 525 5.43 -20.35 13.12
N VAL A 526 4.32 -19.93 13.74
CA VAL A 526 3.29 -19.11 13.10
C VAL A 526 3.15 -17.76 13.80
N TRP A 527 3.25 -16.68 13.03
CA TRP A 527 2.96 -15.32 13.50
C TRP A 527 1.45 -15.09 13.56
N ARG A 528 0.95 -14.65 14.72
CA ARG A 528 -0.42 -14.17 14.89
C ARG A 528 -0.44 -12.94 15.79
N ILE A 529 -1.51 -12.17 15.66
CA ILE A 529 -1.77 -10.98 16.45
C ILE A 529 -2.04 -11.41 17.89
N ARG A 530 -1.23 -10.91 18.83
CA ARG A 530 -1.45 -10.99 20.28
C ARG A 530 -2.18 -9.76 20.79
N TYR A 531 -1.86 -8.58 20.26
CA TYR A 531 -2.52 -7.33 20.62
C TYR A 531 -2.75 -6.49 19.36
N ARG A 532 -3.93 -5.86 19.26
CA ARG A 532 -4.23 -4.87 18.22
C ARG A 532 -4.95 -3.68 18.82
N ARG A 533 -4.48 -2.48 18.50
CA ARG A 533 -5.25 -1.23 18.65
C ARG A 533 -5.57 -0.65 17.28
N SER A 534 -6.85 -0.59 16.93
CA SER A 534 -7.33 0.13 15.76
C SER A 534 -7.54 1.59 16.12
N ILE A 535 -6.89 2.50 15.41
CA ILE A 535 -7.02 3.95 15.55
C ILE A 535 -7.68 4.46 14.25
N PRO A 536 -9.00 4.66 14.26
CA PRO A 536 -9.67 5.32 13.14
C PRO A 536 -9.16 6.75 13.00
N GLY A 537 -9.08 7.22 11.76
CA GLY A 537 -8.59 8.56 11.45
C GLY A 537 -9.70 9.43 10.89
N TRP A 538 -10.01 9.23 9.61
CA TRP A 538 -10.94 10.06 8.86
C TRP A 538 -12.06 9.23 8.25
N TRP A 539 -13.27 9.74 8.33
CA TRP A 539 -14.44 9.21 7.65
C TRP A 539 -14.85 10.18 6.54
N GLN A 540 -15.07 9.66 5.34
CA GLN A 540 -15.34 10.43 4.14
C GLN A 540 -16.61 9.91 3.45
N PRO A 541 -17.65 10.76 3.27
CA PRO A 541 -18.76 10.41 2.39
C PRO A 541 -18.31 10.45 0.92
N LEU A 542 -18.80 9.51 0.13
CA LEU A 542 -18.65 9.48 -1.32
C LEU A 542 -19.98 9.85 -2.02
N PRO A 543 -19.94 10.41 -3.24
CA PRO A 543 -21.13 10.82 -3.99
C PRO A 543 -22.25 9.76 -4.07
N PRO A 544 -23.54 10.14 -3.93
CA PRO A 544 -24.62 9.18 -4.11
C PRO A 544 -24.87 8.90 -5.61
N GLY A 545 -25.36 7.69 -5.93
CA GLY A 545 -25.70 7.27 -7.30
C GLY A 545 -24.53 6.89 -8.21
N GLY A 546 -24.82 6.24 -9.35
CA GLY A 546 -23.86 6.01 -10.44
C GLY A 546 -22.94 4.78 -10.34
N TYR A 547 -23.16 3.90 -9.36
CA TYR A 547 -22.33 2.72 -9.16
C TYR A 547 -22.80 1.54 -10.00
N ASP A 548 -22.03 1.18 -11.03
CA ASP A 548 -22.17 -0.11 -11.68
C ASP A 548 -21.49 -1.17 -10.80
N LEU A 549 -22.29 -1.91 -10.03
CA LEU A 549 -21.80 -2.90 -9.08
C LEU A 549 -21.84 -4.28 -9.72
N ASP A 550 -20.67 -4.83 -10.04
CA ASP A 550 -20.58 -6.26 -10.34
C ASP A 550 -20.73 -7.06 -9.03
N ARG A 551 -21.81 -7.85 -8.98
CA ARG A 551 -22.21 -8.66 -7.81
C ARG A 551 -21.60 -10.06 -7.84
N THR A 552 -20.59 -10.28 -8.67
CA THR A 552 -19.83 -11.53 -8.72
C THR A 552 -19.08 -11.77 -7.41
N SER A 553 -18.64 -10.71 -6.74
CA SER A 553 -18.06 -10.81 -5.40
C SER A 553 -19.12 -11.26 -4.37
N ARG A 554 -18.78 -12.24 -3.53
CA ARG A 554 -19.62 -12.77 -2.45
C ARG A 554 -18.92 -12.69 -1.10
N ARG A 555 -19.72 -12.72 -0.04
CA ARG A 555 -19.26 -12.58 1.35
C ARG A 555 -19.42 -13.88 2.12
N ASP A 556 -19.21 -14.97 1.40
CA ASP A 556 -19.21 -16.33 1.89
C ASP A 556 -18.31 -17.19 0.97
N ARG A 557 -18.31 -18.50 1.20
CA ARG A 557 -17.46 -19.44 0.47
C ARG A 557 -17.86 -19.65 -0.99
N THR A 558 -18.93 -19.03 -1.48
CA THR A 558 -19.32 -19.02 -2.90
C THR A 558 -18.62 -17.92 -3.70
N ASP A 559 -17.82 -17.06 -3.05
CA ASP A 559 -17.00 -16.09 -3.77
C ASP A 559 -16.00 -16.82 -4.70
N PRO A 560 -15.85 -16.41 -5.97
CA PRO A 560 -14.98 -17.10 -6.92
C PRO A 560 -13.53 -17.26 -6.43
N SER A 561 -13.05 -16.36 -5.56
CA SER A 561 -11.70 -16.48 -5.01
C SER A 561 -11.47 -17.70 -4.13
N TYR A 562 -12.52 -18.32 -3.54
CA TYR A 562 -12.34 -19.59 -2.81
C TYR A 562 -12.16 -20.79 -3.73
N HIS A 563 -12.74 -20.74 -4.93
CA HIS A 563 -12.66 -21.81 -5.91
C HIS A 563 -11.37 -21.74 -6.75
N LEU A 564 -10.73 -20.57 -6.81
CA LEU A 564 -9.42 -20.40 -7.45
C LEU A 564 -8.38 -21.38 -6.87
N PHE A 565 -8.39 -21.60 -5.55
CA PHE A 565 -7.46 -22.50 -4.87
C PHE A 565 -7.69 -23.99 -5.20
N GLU A 566 -8.86 -24.36 -5.70
CA GLU A 566 -9.15 -25.73 -6.17
C GLU A 566 -8.41 -26.02 -7.49
N THR A 567 -8.18 -25.00 -8.31
CA THR A 567 -7.49 -25.11 -9.60
C THR A 567 -6.01 -25.47 -9.49
N VAL A 568 -5.37 -25.16 -8.35
CA VAL A 568 -3.95 -25.52 -8.10
C VAL A 568 -3.80 -27.00 -7.72
N ASN A 569 -4.87 -27.62 -7.23
CA ASN A 569 -4.88 -29.04 -6.87
C ASN A 569 -5.18 -29.99 -8.03
N ARG A 570 -5.45 -29.45 -9.23
CA ARG A 570 -5.72 -30.19 -10.47
C ARG A 570 -4.58 -29.98 -11.46
#